data_AF-A0A1D2N6J6-F1
#
_entry.id   AF-A0A1D2N6J6-F1
#
_cell.length_a   1.000
_cell.length_b   1.000
_cell.length_c   1.000
_cell.angle_alpha   90.00
_cell.angle_beta   90.00
_cell.angle_gamma   90.00
#
_symmetry.space_group_name_H-M   'P 1'
#
loop_
_entity.id
_entity.type
_entity.pdbx_description
1 polymer ?
#
loop_
_entity_poly.entity_id
_entity_poly.type
_entity_poly.pdbx_seq_one_letter_code
_entity_poly.pdbx_strand_id
1 'polypeptide(L)'
;MTWGDAHAACEMFCSALAYVEKVEEAKKLGRALKDLMKDHNFVPDDYLTPAAEKKYEYGLDRRYWIGLSDIDTEGTWMWVGKNIKLNYDLWYPAQPDHLPNGTKKPNTVLEHCVVYWYPVFYAKIKEDFPTWNDEPCTNKHYAICDSPRSAAKVGRPCFTI
;
A
#
# COMPACT_ATOMS: atom_id res chain seq x y z
N MET A 1 8.90 6.36 3.72
CA MET A 1 9.97 5.45 3.26
C MET A 1 9.71 5.09 1.81
N THR A 2 10.76 4.96 0.98
CA THR A 2 10.60 4.32 -0.35
C THR A 2 10.16 2.87 -0.18
N TRP A 3 9.69 2.21 -1.23
CA TRP A 3 9.31 0.79 -1.12
C TRP A 3 10.51 -0.09 -0.74
N GLY A 4 11.70 0.20 -1.27
CA GLY A 4 12.95 -0.47 -0.88
C GLY A 4 13.33 -0.22 0.59
N ASP A 5 13.23 1.03 1.07
CA ASP A 5 13.45 1.36 2.48
C ASP A 5 12.44 0.66 3.40
N ALA A 6 11.19 0.49 2.92
CA ALA A 6 10.14 -0.20 3.64
C ALA A 6 10.41 -1.69 3.78
N HIS A 7 10.92 -2.33 2.73
CA HIS A 7 11.40 -3.71 2.77
C HIS A 7 12.48 -3.86 3.84
N ALA A 8 13.52 -3.03 3.79
CA ALA A 8 14.61 -3.05 4.76
C ALA A 8 14.11 -2.79 6.19
N ALA A 9 13.18 -1.87 6.38
CA ALA A 9 12.59 -1.58 7.69
C ALA A 9 11.81 -2.78 8.26
N CYS A 10 11.02 -3.49 7.45
CA CYS A 10 10.34 -4.70 7.90
C CYS A 10 11.33 -5.84 8.23
N GLU A 11 12.40 -5.96 7.45
CA GLU A 11 13.46 -6.95 7.70
C GLU A 11 14.20 -6.71 9.01
N MET A 12 14.37 -5.45 9.43
CA MET A 12 14.94 -5.10 10.75
C MET A 12 14.14 -5.70 11.91
N PHE A 13 12.85 -5.95 11.73
CA PHE A 13 11.97 -6.56 12.74
C PHE A 13 11.70 -8.06 12.52
N CYS A 14 12.54 -8.73 11.73
CA CYS A 14 12.36 -10.14 11.34
C CYS A 14 11.01 -10.41 10.69
N SER A 15 10.57 -9.43 9.91
CA SER A 15 9.35 -9.48 9.13
C SER A 15 9.67 -9.25 7.65
N ALA A 16 8.63 -9.24 6.83
CA ALA A 16 8.64 -8.81 5.44
C ALA A 16 7.54 -7.76 5.26
N LEU A 17 7.53 -7.07 4.13
CA LEU A 17 6.35 -6.32 3.73
C LEU A 17 5.13 -7.25 3.66
N ALA A 18 3.96 -6.72 4.02
CA ALA A 18 2.77 -7.51 4.24
C ALA A 18 2.40 -8.38 3.04
N TYR A 19 2.19 -9.67 3.30
CA TYR A 19 1.60 -10.63 2.37
C TYR A 19 0.16 -10.90 2.79
N VAL A 20 -0.77 -10.74 1.86
CA VAL A 20 -2.19 -10.99 2.14
C VAL A 20 -2.71 -12.05 1.19
N GLU A 21 -2.87 -13.28 1.69
CA GLU A 21 -3.24 -14.43 0.88
C GLU A 21 -4.68 -14.35 0.37
N LYS A 22 -5.60 -13.90 1.22
CA LYS A 22 -7.04 -13.95 0.95
C LYS A 22 -7.62 -12.55 0.79
N VAL A 23 -8.46 -12.38 -0.23
CA VAL A 23 -9.18 -11.12 -0.48
C VAL A 23 -9.95 -10.62 0.75
N GLU A 24 -10.51 -11.52 1.57
CA GLU A 24 -11.24 -11.13 2.78
C GLU A 24 -10.33 -10.58 3.89
N GLU A 25 -9.08 -11.04 3.98
CA GLU A 25 -8.08 -10.48 4.89
C GLU A 25 -7.60 -9.13 4.37
N ALA A 26 -7.45 -8.99 3.06
CA ALA A 26 -7.09 -7.74 2.39
C ALA A 26 -8.15 -6.65 2.62
N LYS A 27 -9.43 -6.98 2.45
CA LYS A 27 -10.55 -6.08 2.80
C LYS A 27 -10.57 -5.71 4.29
N LYS A 28 -10.31 -6.67 5.19
CA LYS A 28 -10.22 -6.39 6.64
C LYS A 28 -9.09 -5.41 6.95
N LEU A 29 -7.93 -5.58 6.32
CA LEU A 29 -6.80 -4.66 6.45
C LEU A 29 -7.17 -3.26 5.94
N GLY A 30 -7.76 -3.17 4.74
CA GLY A 30 -8.24 -1.89 4.20
C GLY A 30 -9.23 -1.17 5.12
N ARG A 31 -10.19 -1.89 5.70
CA ARG A 31 -11.13 -1.34 6.71
C ARG A 31 -10.42 -0.85 7.97
N ALA A 32 -9.46 -1.63 8.50
CA ALA A 32 -8.69 -1.21 9.66
C ALA A 32 -7.89 0.07 9.40
N LEU A 33 -7.27 0.20 8.22
CA LEU A 33 -6.57 1.42 7.82
C LEU A 33 -7.53 2.61 7.70
N LYS A 34 -8.73 2.41 7.15
CA LYS A 34 -9.79 3.42 7.11
C LYS A 34 -10.20 3.88 8.52
N ASP A 35 -10.36 2.95 9.46
CA ASP A 35 -10.78 3.29 10.82
C ASP A 35 -9.69 4.07 11.59
N LEU A 36 -8.41 3.72 11.38
CA LEU A 36 -7.29 4.52 11.89
C LEU A 36 -7.30 5.98 11.37
N MET A 37 -7.88 6.24 10.20
CA MET A 37 -8.04 7.60 9.69
C MET A 37 -9.19 8.36 10.36
N LYS A 38 -10.22 7.68 10.87
CA LYS A 38 -11.39 8.29 11.52
C LYS A 38 -11.08 8.74 12.95
N ASP A 39 -10.39 7.91 13.73
CA ASP A 39 -10.16 8.13 15.17
C ASP A 39 -9.29 9.37 15.49
N HIS A 40 -8.59 9.92 14.50
CA HIS A 40 -7.80 11.14 14.67
C HIS A 40 -8.59 12.46 14.53
N ASN A 41 -9.94 12.43 14.56
CA ASN A 41 -10.82 13.61 14.53
C ASN A 41 -10.57 14.55 13.33
N PHE A 42 -10.14 13.95 12.22
CA PHE A 42 -9.47 14.63 11.12
C PHE A 42 -10.37 14.79 9.88
N VAL A 43 -11.61 14.31 9.96
CA VAL A 43 -12.66 14.65 8.99
C VAL A 43 -13.76 15.42 9.72
N PRO A 44 -13.57 16.70 10.10
CA PRO A 44 -14.70 17.50 10.53
C PRO A 44 -15.74 17.60 9.41
N ASP A 45 -17.00 17.76 9.81
CA ASP A 45 -18.17 17.72 8.93
C ASP A 45 -18.12 18.76 7.78
N ASP A 46 -17.25 19.76 7.89
CA ASP A 46 -17.06 20.89 6.97
C ASP A 46 -16.06 20.65 5.80
N TYR A 47 -15.46 19.46 5.72
CA TYR A 47 -14.49 19.08 4.68
C TYR A 47 -15.05 18.97 3.24
N LEU A 48 -16.34 19.26 3.05
CA LEU A 48 -17.01 19.31 1.74
C LEU A 48 -16.94 20.70 1.07
N THR A 49 -16.25 21.67 1.67
CA THR A 49 -16.08 22.99 1.06
C THR A 49 -14.88 23.00 0.10
N PRO A 50 -14.93 23.76 -1.01
CA PRO A 50 -13.77 23.96 -1.90
C PRO A 50 -12.51 24.48 -1.19
N ALA A 51 -12.64 25.04 0.02
CA ALA A 51 -11.51 25.48 0.84
C ALA A 51 -10.70 24.32 1.47
N ALA A 52 -11.26 23.11 1.55
CA ALA A 52 -10.59 21.92 2.09
C ALA A 52 -9.55 21.31 1.12
N GLU A 53 -9.57 21.69 -0.17
CA GLU A 53 -8.60 21.24 -1.17
C GLU A 53 -7.14 21.61 -0.84
N LYS A 54 -6.89 22.54 0.10
CA LYS A 54 -5.52 22.87 0.54
C LYS A 54 -4.98 22.00 1.68
N LYS A 55 -5.73 20.98 2.14
CA LYS A 55 -5.43 20.25 3.38
C LYS A 55 -5.01 18.78 3.18
N TYR A 56 -4.42 18.46 2.02
CA TYR A 56 -3.78 17.17 1.75
C TYR A 56 -2.59 16.86 2.68
N GLU A 57 -2.07 17.86 3.39
CA GLU A 57 -0.76 17.80 4.04
C GLU A 57 -0.77 17.37 5.52
N TYR A 58 -1.93 17.31 6.16
CA TYR A 58 -1.95 17.01 7.61
C TYR A 58 -1.83 15.49 7.91
N GLY A 59 -1.72 14.62 6.90
CA GLY A 59 -1.58 13.18 7.08
C GLY A 59 -2.90 12.38 7.04
N LEU A 60 -3.91 12.84 6.30
CA LEU A 60 -5.10 12.05 5.98
C LEU A 60 -4.95 11.19 4.73
N ASP A 61 -4.15 11.62 3.75
CA ASP A 61 -3.94 10.85 2.52
C ASP A 61 -2.79 9.85 2.71
N ARG A 62 -2.93 8.97 3.71
CA ARG A 62 -1.88 7.99 4.04
C ARG A 62 -1.95 6.84 3.05
N ARG A 63 -0.79 6.54 2.48
CA ARG A 63 -0.53 5.37 1.67
C ARG A 63 0.39 4.42 2.44
N TYR A 64 0.19 3.13 2.24
CA TYR A 64 0.91 2.10 2.97
C TYR A 64 1.44 1.04 2.02
N TRP A 65 2.76 0.94 1.89
CA TRP A 65 3.43 -0.11 1.14
C TRP A 65 3.06 -1.49 1.67
N ILE A 66 2.84 -2.43 0.74
CA ILE A 66 2.71 -3.86 0.98
C ILE A 66 3.67 -4.64 0.09
N GLY A 67 3.76 -5.96 0.31
CA GLY A 67 4.71 -6.83 -0.38
C GLY A 67 4.31 -7.21 -1.80
N LEU A 68 3.44 -6.47 -2.47
CA LEU A 68 2.96 -6.74 -3.82
C LEU A 68 3.65 -5.79 -4.82
N SER A 69 4.21 -6.35 -5.87
CA SER A 69 4.90 -5.59 -6.92
C SER A 69 4.91 -6.35 -8.24
N ASP A 70 5.11 -5.65 -9.35
CA ASP A 70 5.37 -6.25 -10.67
C ASP A 70 6.71 -5.83 -11.28
N ILE A 71 7.63 -5.36 -10.42
CA ILE A 71 8.98 -4.86 -10.77
C ILE A 71 9.78 -5.81 -11.67
N ASP A 72 9.56 -7.12 -11.55
CA ASP A 72 10.26 -8.15 -12.34
C ASP A 72 9.68 -8.32 -13.74
N THR A 73 8.35 -8.21 -13.88
CA THR A 73 7.63 -8.43 -15.14
C THR A 73 6.31 -7.70 -15.07
N GLU A 74 6.21 -6.61 -15.82
CA GLU A 74 5.05 -5.75 -15.71
C GLU A 74 3.73 -6.44 -16.10
N GLY A 75 2.67 -6.13 -15.33
CA GLY A 75 1.37 -6.78 -15.41
C GLY A 75 1.36 -8.15 -14.74
N THR A 76 2.50 -8.62 -14.21
CA THR A 76 2.63 -9.84 -13.42
C THR A 76 2.92 -9.48 -11.98
N TRP A 77 1.84 -9.24 -11.23
CA TRP A 77 1.89 -8.90 -9.81
C TRP A 77 2.26 -10.12 -8.95
N MET A 78 3.36 -9.98 -8.20
CA MET A 78 3.97 -11.01 -7.37
C MET A 78 4.10 -10.53 -5.92
N TRP A 79 3.84 -11.44 -4.99
CA TRP A 79 4.13 -11.24 -3.57
C TRP A 79 5.61 -11.53 -3.28
N VAL A 80 6.34 -10.48 -2.90
CA VAL A 80 7.78 -10.50 -2.67
C VAL A 80 8.14 -11.46 -1.54
N GLY A 81 9.22 -12.23 -1.73
CA GLY A 81 9.70 -13.22 -0.77
C GLY A 81 8.84 -14.50 -0.68
N LYS A 82 7.77 -14.63 -1.47
CA LYS A 82 6.88 -15.81 -1.48
C LYS A 82 6.86 -16.57 -2.79
N ASN A 83 7.22 -15.93 -3.91
CA ASN A 83 7.04 -16.47 -5.27
C ASN A 83 5.58 -16.89 -5.54
N ILE A 84 4.63 -16.05 -5.11
CA ILE A 84 3.19 -16.27 -5.28
C ILE A 84 2.65 -15.15 -6.17
N LYS A 85 1.95 -15.52 -7.24
CA LYS A 85 1.26 -14.58 -8.12
C LYS A 85 -0.07 -14.13 -7.50
N LEU A 86 -0.41 -12.87 -7.70
CA LEU A 86 -1.72 -12.33 -7.32
C LEU A 86 -2.86 -13.09 -8.02
N ASN A 87 -3.90 -13.43 -7.27
CA ASN A 87 -5.08 -14.17 -7.74
C ASN A 87 -6.42 -13.48 -7.43
N TYR A 88 -6.39 -12.27 -6.87
CA TYR A 88 -7.54 -11.40 -6.64
C TYR A 88 -7.10 -9.96 -6.86
N ASP A 89 -8.03 -9.04 -7.10
CA ASP A 89 -7.72 -7.62 -7.21
C ASP A 89 -8.52 -6.79 -6.20
N LEU A 90 -7.88 -5.73 -5.74
CA LEU A 90 -8.50 -4.63 -5.01
C LEU A 90 -8.09 -3.28 -5.61
N TRP A 91 -7.73 -3.28 -6.90
CA TRP A 91 -7.27 -2.11 -7.62
C TRP A 91 -8.32 -1.01 -7.60
N TYR A 92 -7.87 0.20 -7.27
CA TYR A 92 -8.65 1.40 -7.45
C TYR A 92 -9.16 1.49 -8.90
N PRO A 93 -10.36 2.04 -9.17
CA PRO A 93 -10.86 2.14 -10.54
C PRO A 93 -9.84 2.77 -11.49
N ALA A 94 -9.64 2.13 -12.64
CA ALA A 94 -8.61 2.44 -13.65
C ALA A 94 -7.17 2.01 -13.31
N GLN A 95 -6.90 1.49 -12.11
CA GLN A 95 -5.59 0.92 -11.77
C GLN A 95 -5.48 -0.58 -12.12
N PRO A 96 -4.26 -1.08 -12.34
CA PRO A 96 -3.02 -0.31 -12.52
C PRO A 96 -3.01 0.45 -13.86
N ASP A 97 -2.67 1.74 -13.85
CA ASP A 97 -2.91 2.69 -14.95
C ASP A 97 -1.65 3.07 -15.75
N HIS A 98 -0.47 2.67 -15.26
CA HIS A 98 0.82 2.87 -15.94
C HIS A 98 1.36 1.61 -16.64
N LEU A 99 0.47 0.67 -16.97
CA LEU A 99 0.80 -0.56 -17.69
C LEU A 99 1.38 -0.27 -19.10
N PRO A 100 2.51 -0.90 -19.50
CA PRO A 100 3.23 -0.70 -20.76
C PRO A 100 2.50 -1.24 -21.99
N ASN A 101 1.32 -1.84 -21.84
CA ASN A 101 0.56 -2.48 -22.92
C ASN A 101 -0.15 -1.51 -23.88
N GLY A 102 0.37 -0.32 -24.14
CA GLY A 102 -0.14 0.42 -25.30
C GLY A 102 0.13 1.91 -25.42
N THR A 103 1.23 2.44 -24.89
CA THR A 103 2.07 3.52 -25.46
C THR A 103 2.91 4.11 -24.32
N LYS A 104 4.22 3.87 -24.32
CA LYS A 104 5.14 4.66 -23.50
C LYS A 104 4.94 6.13 -23.89
N LYS A 105 4.39 6.94 -22.99
CA LYS A 105 4.69 8.37 -23.06
C LYS A 105 6.19 8.48 -22.72
N PRO A 106 6.97 9.26 -23.49
CA PRO A 106 8.34 9.55 -23.08
C PRO A 106 8.31 10.12 -21.65
N ASN A 107 9.20 9.64 -20.79
CA ASN A 107 9.32 10.04 -19.39
C ASN A 107 8.17 9.62 -18.45
N THR A 108 7.38 8.59 -18.78
CA THR A 108 6.51 7.96 -17.77
C THR A 108 7.36 7.31 -16.69
N VAL A 109 7.11 7.68 -15.44
CA VAL A 109 7.65 7.00 -14.26
C VAL A 109 6.82 5.73 -14.09
N LEU A 110 7.46 4.56 -14.10
CA LEU A 110 6.76 3.30 -13.92
C LEU A 110 6.32 3.11 -12.46
N GLU A 111 5.16 2.52 -12.30
CA GLU A 111 4.50 2.29 -11.02
C GLU A 111 4.50 0.79 -10.76
N HIS A 112 5.47 0.32 -9.96
CA HIS A 112 5.68 -1.12 -9.77
C HIS A 112 5.34 -1.62 -8.38
N CYS A 113 5.03 -0.70 -7.45
CA CYS A 113 4.93 -1.00 -6.03
C CYS A 113 3.53 -0.67 -5.53
N VAL A 114 2.90 -1.59 -4.80
CA VAL A 114 1.51 -1.42 -4.38
C VAL A 114 1.40 -0.76 -3.01
N VAL A 115 0.51 0.20 -2.91
CA VAL A 115 0.03 0.76 -1.65
C VAL A 115 -1.42 0.39 -1.38
N TYR A 116 -1.76 0.23 -0.11
CA TYR A 116 -3.11 0.57 0.34
C TYR A 116 -3.27 2.08 0.36
N TRP A 117 -4.28 2.57 -0.33
CA TRP A 117 -4.66 3.97 -0.40
C TRP A 117 -6.17 4.11 -0.18
N TYR A 118 -6.55 4.92 0.80
CA TYR A 118 -7.95 5.22 1.09
C TYR A 118 -8.17 6.74 1.01
N PRO A 119 -8.37 7.29 -0.19
CA PRO A 119 -8.54 8.72 -0.37
C PRO A 119 -9.70 9.27 0.47
N VAL A 120 -9.44 10.36 1.18
CA VAL A 120 -10.38 11.01 2.13
C VAL A 120 -11.72 11.35 1.48
N PHE A 121 -11.69 11.77 0.22
CA PHE A 121 -12.89 12.13 -0.55
C PHE A 121 -13.78 10.91 -0.86
N TYR A 122 -13.24 9.68 -0.76
CA TYR A 122 -14.00 8.43 -0.82
C TYR A 122 -14.32 7.85 0.55
N ALA A 123 -13.98 8.52 1.66
CA ALA A 123 -14.19 7.98 3.00
C ALA A 123 -15.67 7.81 3.39
N LYS A 124 -16.56 8.57 2.73
CA LYS A 124 -18.01 8.44 2.83
C LYS A 124 -18.59 7.33 1.94
N ILE A 125 -17.76 6.68 1.13
CA ILE A 125 -18.17 5.67 0.15
C ILE A 125 -17.98 4.28 0.76
N LYS A 126 -18.76 3.32 0.22
CA LYS A 126 -18.96 1.91 0.63
C LYS A 126 -17.77 1.25 1.36
N GLU A 127 -18.07 0.38 2.31
CA GLU A 127 -17.07 -0.34 3.11
C GLU A 127 -16.14 -1.26 2.29
N ASP A 128 -16.58 -1.73 1.13
CA ASP A 128 -15.81 -2.62 0.23
C ASP A 128 -15.27 -1.88 -1.00
N PHE A 129 -14.97 -0.58 -0.87
CA PHE A 129 -14.39 0.18 -1.96
C PHE A 129 -12.96 -0.32 -2.28
N PRO A 130 -12.54 -0.40 -3.56
CA PRO A 130 -11.19 -0.82 -3.89
C PRO A 130 -10.12 0.11 -3.29
N THR A 131 -8.95 -0.45 -2.96
CA THR A 131 -7.99 0.23 -2.07
C THR A 131 -6.54 0.19 -2.55
N TRP A 132 -6.24 -0.43 -3.69
CA TRP A 132 -4.88 -0.56 -4.17
C TRP A 132 -4.56 0.43 -5.28
N ASN A 133 -3.39 1.04 -5.16
CA ASN A 133 -2.76 1.83 -6.21
C ASN A 133 -1.36 1.28 -6.41
N ASP A 134 -0.94 1.08 -7.64
CA ASP A 134 0.47 1.00 -7.99
C ASP A 134 1.07 2.42 -7.94
N GLU A 135 2.33 2.49 -7.51
CA GLU A 135 3.03 3.75 -7.31
C GLU A 135 4.47 3.62 -7.78
N PRO A 136 5.13 4.74 -8.14
CA PRO A 136 6.58 4.78 -8.25
C PRO A 136 7.18 4.32 -6.93
N CYS A 137 8.00 3.27 -6.97
CA CYS A 137 8.62 2.69 -5.77
C CYS A 137 9.48 3.69 -4.97
N THR A 138 9.87 4.81 -5.59
CA THR A 138 10.62 5.92 -4.99
C THR A 138 9.76 6.88 -4.17
N ASN A 139 8.43 6.79 -4.25
CA ASN A 139 7.53 7.62 -3.43
C ASN A 139 7.69 7.29 -1.94
N LYS A 140 7.41 8.27 -1.07
CA LYS A 140 7.57 8.10 0.38
C LYS A 140 6.23 7.82 1.04
N HIS A 141 6.04 6.60 1.51
CA HIS A 141 4.82 6.16 2.19
C HIS A 141 5.13 5.46 3.52
N TYR A 142 4.10 5.06 4.26
CA TYR A 142 4.22 4.16 5.41
C TYR A 142 4.36 2.71 4.93
N ALA A 143 4.66 1.78 5.83
CA ALA A 143 4.78 0.36 5.51
C ALA A 143 3.92 -0.47 6.44
N ILE A 144 3.33 -1.53 5.89
CA ILE A 144 2.71 -2.59 6.69
C ILE A 144 3.64 -3.79 6.56
N CYS A 145 4.14 -4.25 7.69
CA CYS A 145 4.92 -5.47 7.76
C CYS A 145 4.02 -6.63 8.18
N ASP A 146 4.36 -7.84 7.76
CA ASP A 146 3.78 -9.05 8.32
C ASP A 146 4.04 -9.11 9.84
N SER A 147 3.27 -9.94 10.54
CA SER A 147 3.66 -10.34 11.90
C SER A 147 5.02 -11.05 11.84
N PRO A 148 5.92 -10.81 12.82
CA PRO A 148 7.19 -11.52 12.87
C PRO A 148 6.94 -13.02 12.78
N ARG A 149 7.71 -13.74 11.94
CA ARG A 149 7.62 -15.21 11.92
C ARG A 149 7.85 -15.69 13.34
N SER A 150 7.03 -16.66 13.79
CA SER A 150 6.93 -17.17 15.17
C SER A 150 8.24 -17.71 15.80
N ALA A 151 9.39 -17.48 15.19
CA ALA A 151 10.73 -17.86 15.62
C ALA A 151 11.65 -16.68 15.97
N ALA A 152 11.24 -15.41 15.77
CA ALA A 152 12.06 -14.26 16.13
C ALA A 152 12.06 -14.04 17.65
N LYS A 153 13.09 -14.56 18.34
CA LYS A 153 13.38 -14.14 19.72
C LYS A 153 13.71 -12.64 19.69
N VAL A 154 12.99 -11.86 20.50
CA VAL A 154 13.22 -10.42 20.70
C VAL A 154 14.72 -10.18 20.94
N GLY A 155 15.34 -9.33 20.13
CA GLY A 155 16.71 -8.86 20.33
C GLY A 155 17.83 -9.58 19.56
N ARG A 156 17.54 -10.38 18.53
CA ARG A 156 18.57 -10.86 17.58
C ARG A 156 18.39 -10.28 16.18
N PRO A 157 19.47 -9.84 15.51
CA PRO A 157 19.43 -9.53 14.08
C PRO A 157 19.00 -10.78 13.30
N CYS A 158 18.09 -10.60 12.34
CA CYS A 158 17.55 -11.68 11.52
C CYS A 158 18.59 -12.22 10.53
N PHE A 159 19.63 -11.42 10.28
CA PHE A 159 20.82 -11.76 9.50
C PHE A 159 22.04 -11.69 10.41
N THR A 160 22.37 -12.80 11.07
CA THR A 160 23.76 -13.08 11.41
C THR A 160 24.24 -14.14 10.43
N ILE A 161 25.14 -13.74 9.51
CA ILE A 161 26.06 -14.67 8.85
C ILE A 161 27.04 -15.16 9.90
#